data_AF-A0A0V0VQ49-F1
#
_entry.id   AF-A0A0V0VQ49-F1
#
_cell.length_a   1.000
_cell.length_b   1.000
_cell.length_c   1.000
_cell.angle_alpha   90.00
_cell.angle_beta   90.00
_cell.angle_gamma   90.00
#
_symmetry.space_group_name_H-M   'P 1'
#
loop_
_entity.id
_entity.type
_entity.pdbx_description
1 polymer ?
#
loop_
_entity_poly.entity_id
_entity_poly.type
_entity_poly.pdbx_seq_one_letter_code
_entity_poly.pdbx_strand_id
1 'polypeptide(L)'
;MKKNVKDGNYCCFETLATFIVKTEATPDEDLISMIVAHLDSLKESFDYYFSEEMKFCDKNIWIVNPFQRDVVATGISTKADEELIDLSKDYSFKMSFDRKRLIQFGYQYKTHIQLFPPQH
;
A
#
# COMPACT_ATOMS: atom_id res chain seq x y z
N MET A 1 -1.48 7.52 4.44
CA MET A 1 -2.05 8.35 5.53
C MET A 1 -2.10 9.83 5.14
N LYS A 2 -0.99 10.48 4.78
CA LYS A 2 -0.98 11.90 4.35
C LYS A 2 -2.01 12.26 3.27
N LYS A 3 -2.09 11.45 2.19
CA LYS A 3 -3.10 11.64 1.13
C LYS A 3 -4.53 11.61 1.71
N ASN A 4 -4.85 10.61 2.51
CA ASN A 4 -6.17 10.48 3.14
C ASN A 4 -6.53 11.72 3.97
N VAL A 5 -5.59 12.25 4.77
CA VAL A 5 -5.80 13.47 5.57
C VAL A 5 -6.13 14.68 4.69
N LYS A 6 -5.41 14.85 3.58
CA LYS A 6 -5.68 15.92 2.60
C LYS A 6 -7.02 15.76 1.90
N ASP A 7 -7.46 14.51 1.68
CA ASP A 7 -8.74 14.18 1.08
C ASP A 7 -9.91 14.24 2.11
N GLY A 8 -9.66 14.70 3.34
CA GLY A 8 -10.66 14.75 4.42
C GLY A 8 -11.03 13.40 5.01
N ASN A 9 -10.26 12.35 4.71
CA ASN A 9 -10.45 11.00 5.23
C ASN A 9 -9.57 10.76 6.47
N TYR A 10 -10.21 10.85 7.64
CA TYR A 10 -9.56 10.69 8.95
C TYR A 10 -9.73 9.30 9.57
N CYS A 11 -10.15 8.27 8.82
CA CYS A 11 -10.40 6.92 9.37
C CYS A 11 -9.18 6.28 10.06
N CYS A 12 -7.97 6.77 9.79
CA CYS A 12 -6.75 6.32 10.46
C CYS A 12 -6.57 6.91 11.87
N PHE A 13 -7.36 7.92 12.25
CA PHE A 13 -7.32 8.61 13.54
C PHE A 13 -8.69 8.48 14.21
N GLU A 14 -8.94 7.33 14.83
CA GLU A 14 -10.28 6.96 15.34
C GLU A 14 -10.90 8.02 16.24
N THR A 15 -10.12 8.59 17.17
CA THR A 15 -10.58 9.66 18.06
C THR A 15 -10.98 10.93 17.29
N LEU A 16 -10.17 11.35 16.31
CA LEU A 16 -10.45 12.53 15.50
C LEU A 16 -11.65 12.31 14.58
N ALA A 17 -11.72 11.15 13.91
CA ALA A 17 -12.85 10.76 13.07
C ALA A 17 -14.15 10.74 13.87
N THR A 18 -14.13 10.16 15.08
CA THR A 18 -15.30 10.13 15.98
C THR A 18 -15.71 11.53 16.41
N PHE A 19 -14.74 12.40 16.73
CA PHE A 19 -15.00 13.78 17.11
C PHE A 19 -15.66 14.58 15.99
N ILE A 20 -15.14 14.48 14.76
CA ILE A 20 -15.67 15.15 13.57
C ILE A 20 -17.13 14.75 13.33
N VAL A 21 -17.42 13.44 13.36
CA VAL A 21 -18.78 12.92 13.15
C VAL A 21 -19.71 13.38 14.26
N LYS A 22 -19.26 13.34 15.52
CA LYS A 22 -20.08 13.71 16.68
C LYS A 22 -20.41 15.20 16.74
N THR A 23 -19.51 16.04 16.27
CA THR A 23 -19.64 17.51 16.36
C THR A 23 -20.05 18.17 15.05
N GLU A 24 -20.20 17.39 13.97
CA GLU A 24 -20.42 17.89 12.59
C GLU A 24 -19.39 18.95 12.17
N ALA A 25 -18.19 18.90 12.75
CA ALA A 25 -17.14 19.90 12.54
C ALA A 25 -16.21 19.50 11.40
N THR A 26 -15.76 20.48 10.62
CA THR A 26 -14.68 20.30 9.64
C THR A 26 -13.37 20.78 10.24
N PRO A 27 -12.31 19.95 10.27
CA PRO A 27 -10.97 20.41 10.61
C PRO A 27 -10.55 21.58 9.73
N ASP A 28 -10.03 22.63 10.34
CA ASP A 28 -9.49 23.77 9.60
C ASP A 28 -8.14 23.43 8.94
N GLU A 29 -7.73 24.31 8.02
CA GLU A 29 -6.53 24.12 7.22
C GLU A 29 -5.23 24.11 8.05
N ASP A 30 -5.18 24.84 9.16
CA ASP A 30 -4.01 24.86 10.05
C ASP A 30 -3.85 23.52 10.76
N LEU A 31 -4.94 22.97 11.29
CA LEU A 31 -4.92 21.63 11.92
C LEU A 31 -4.53 20.56 10.90
N ILE A 32 -5.08 20.61 9.68
CA ILE A 32 -4.71 19.69 8.59
C ILE A 32 -3.21 19.80 8.29
N SER A 33 -2.69 21.02 8.19
CA SER A 33 -1.28 21.29 7.91
C SER A 33 -0.37 20.78 9.04
N MET A 34 -0.76 20.95 10.30
CA MET A 34 -0.04 20.41 11.46
C MET A 34 0.02 18.88 11.43
N ILE A 35 -1.10 18.21 11.13
CA ILE A 35 -1.13 16.73 11.02
C ILE A 35 -0.23 16.27 9.87
N VAL A 36 -0.30 16.94 8.72
CA VAL A 36 0.54 16.60 7.56
C VAL A 36 2.02 16.78 7.88
N ALA A 37 2.40 17.91 8.49
CA ALA A 37 3.78 18.18 8.89
C ALA A 37 4.30 17.15 9.90
N HIS A 38 3.48 16.77 10.87
CA HIS A 38 3.84 15.73 11.83
C HIS A 38 4.04 14.36 11.15
N LEU A 39 3.18 13.99 10.20
CA LEU A 39 3.33 12.75 9.43
C LEU A 39 4.61 12.75 8.56
N ASP A 40 5.00 13.90 8.01
CA ASP A 40 6.24 14.03 7.26
C ASP A 40 7.46 13.86 8.19
N SER A 41 7.48 14.54 9.34
CA SER A 41 8.56 14.39 10.34
C SER A 41 8.65 12.97 10.90
N LEU A 42 7.49 12.32 11.11
CA LEU A 42 7.45 10.92 11.53
C LEU A 42 8.07 10.03 10.47
N LYS A 43 7.74 10.24 9.19
CA LYS A 43 8.35 9.50 8.08
C LYS A 43 9.87 9.69 8.05
N GLU A 44 10.36 10.93 8.16
CA GLU A 44 11.79 11.22 8.22
C GLU A 44 12.47 10.50 9.39
N SER A 45 11.81 10.43 10.53
CA SER A 45 12.31 9.68 11.70
C SER A 45 12.40 8.18 11.40
N PHE A 46 11.41 7.60 10.72
CA PHE A 46 11.47 6.20 10.28
C PHE A 46 12.60 5.96 9.28
N ASP A 47 12.74 6.84 8.29
CA ASP A 47 13.78 6.77 7.27
C ASP A 47 15.19 6.90 7.90
N TYR A 48 15.33 7.68 8.98
CA TYR A 48 16.59 7.84 9.71
C TYR A 48 16.91 6.63 10.60
N TYR A 49 15.99 6.25 11.50
CA TYR A 49 16.25 5.23 12.51
C TYR A 49 16.20 3.80 11.96
N PHE A 50 15.41 3.56 10.91
CA PHE A 50 15.21 2.25 10.30
C PHE A 50 15.66 2.23 8.84
N SER A 51 16.75 2.96 8.52
CA SER A 51 17.20 3.19 7.15
C SER A 51 17.48 1.89 6.36
N GLU A 52 17.98 0.83 7.00
CA GLU A 52 18.23 -0.45 6.37
C GLU A 52 16.93 -1.23 6.13
N GLU A 53 16.00 -1.22 7.08
CA GLU A 53 14.68 -1.81 6.93
C GLU A 53 13.87 -1.09 5.86
N MET A 54 13.97 0.25 5.76
CA MET A 54 13.31 1.02 4.70
C MET A 54 13.89 0.67 3.32
N LYS A 55 15.21 0.52 3.18
CA LYS A 55 15.83 0.01 1.94
C LYS A 55 15.36 -1.41 1.61
N PHE A 56 15.14 -2.26 2.62
CA PHE A 56 14.58 -3.58 2.40
C PHE A 56 13.14 -3.50 1.90
N CYS A 57 12.31 -2.61 2.46
CA CYS A 57 10.94 -2.39 2.02
C CYS A 57 10.88 -1.89 0.56
N ASP A 58 11.78 -0.99 0.17
CA ASP A 58 11.86 -0.48 -1.20
C ASP A 58 12.16 -1.59 -2.21
N LYS A 59 13.12 -2.48 -1.89
CA LYS A 59 13.43 -3.66 -2.72
C LYS A 59 12.26 -4.65 -2.80
N ASN A 60 11.45 -4.72 -1.75
CA ASN A 60 10.35 -5.69 -1.62
C ASN A 60 8.97 -5.08 -1.87
N ILE A 61 8.90 -3.93 -2.55
CA ILE A 61 7.65 -3.21 -2.76
C ILE A 61 6.62 -4.03 -3.55
N TRP A 62 7.08 -5.00 -4.33
CA TRP A 62 6.26 -5.98 -5.04
C TRP A 62 5.37 -6.84 -4.14
N ILE A 63 5.76 -7.05 -2.88
CA ILE A 63 4.96 -7.80 -1.90
C ILE A 63 3.68 -7.02 -1.58
N VAL A 64 3.78 -5.69 -1.48
CA VAL A 64 2.64 -4.81 -1.18
C VAL A 64 1.85 -4.51 -2.45
N ASN A 65 2.54 -4.38 -3.59
CA ASN A 65 1.91 -4.11 -4.87
C ASN A 65 2.66 -4.84 -6.02
N PRO A 66 2.19 -6.01 -6.45
CA PRO A 66 2.84 -6.77 -7.51
C PRO A 66 2.71 -6.12 -8.90
N PHE A 67 1.87 -5.09 -9.05
CA PHE A 67 1.66 -4.37 -10.31
C PHE A 67 2.48 -3.07 -10.41
N GLN A 68 3.49 -2.92 -9.56
CA GLN A 68 4.40 -1.77 -9.56
C GLN A 68 5.49 -1.98 -10.62
N ARG A 69 5.70 -0.99 -11.49
CA ARG A 69 6.47 -1.15 -12.74
C ARG A 69 7.99 -1.18 -12.57
N ASP A 70 8.51 -0.66 -11.45
CA ASP A 70 9.94 -0.39 -11.26
C ASP A 70 10.64 -1.36 -10.31
N VAL A 71 10.13 -2.60 -10.18
CA VAL A 71 10.74 -3.60 -9.30
C VAL A 71 11.95 -4.21 -10.01
N VAL A 72 13.12 -3.60 -9.83
CA VAL A 72 14.38 -4.08 -10.40
C VAL A 72 15.15 -4.78 -9.27
N ALA A 73 15.14 -6.12 -9.28
CA ALA A 73 15.76 -7.03 -8.30
C ALA A 73 14.97 -7.25 -6.99
N THR A 74 14.11 -8.27 -7.00
CA THR A 74 13.33 -8.76 -5.86
C THR A 74 14.13 -9.66 -4.91
N GLY A 75 15.26 -10.21 -5.37
CA GLY A 75 16.04 -11.22 -4.64
C GLY A 75 15.37 -12.61 -4.59
N ILE A 76 14.31 -12.85 -5.38
CA ILE A 76 13.64 -14.15 -5.49
C ILE A 76 14.25 -14.98 -6.63
N SER A 77 13.80 -16.24 -6.79
CA SER A 77 14.28 -17.09 -7.89
C SER A 77 13.88 -16.52 -9.25
N THR A 78 14.72 -16.72 -10.29
CA THR A 78 14.44 -16.26 -11.66
C THR A 78 13.04 -16.67 -12.16
N LYS A 79 12.59 -17.89 -11.87
CA LYS A 79 11.24 -18.35 -12.23
C LYS A 79 10.14 -17.49 -11.58
N ALA A 80 10.28 -17.21 -10.28
CA ALA A 80 9.31 -16.38 -9.57
C ALA A 80 9.35 -14.91 -10.01
N ASP A 81 10.51 -14.41 -10.44
CA ASP A 81 10.62 -13.08 -11.07
C ASP A 81 9.87 -13.03 -12.41
N GLU A 82 10.00 -14.06 -13.26
CA GLU A 82 9.25 -14.16 -14.53
C GLU A 82 7.73 -14.19 -14.28
N GLU A 83 7.28 -15.03 -13.35
CA GLU A 83 5.85 -15.11 -12.97
C GLU A 83 5.33 -13.78 -12.41
N LEU A 84 6.14 -13.05 -11.63
CA LEU A 84 5.79 -11.73 -11.12
C LEU A 84 5.70 -10.69 -12.26
N ILE A 85 6.60 -10.75 -13.23
CA ILE A 85 6.57 -9.90 -14.43
C ILE A 85 5.29 -10.15 -15.22
N ASP A 86 4.92 -11.40 -15.45
CA ASP A 86 3.69 -11.76 -16.17
C ASP A 86 2.45 -11.29 -15.41
N LEU A 87 2.41 -11.52 -14.10
CA LEU A 87 1.34 -11.02 -13.23
C LEU A 87 1.23 -9.49 -13.29
N SER A 88 2.36 -8.77 -13.23
CA SER A 88 2.38 -7.31 -13.24
C SER A 88 1.78 -6.70 -14.53
N LYS A 89 1.78 -7.46 -15.62
CA LYS A 89 1.23 -7.08 -16.93
C LYS A 89 -0.24 -7.48 -17.09
N ASP A 90 -0.79 -8.31 -16.21
CA ASP A 90 -2.20 -8.69 -16.26
C ASP A 90 -3.09 -7.55 -15.78
N TYR A 91 -3.62 -6.79 -16.75
CA TYR A 91 -4.49 -5.66 -16.49
C TYR A 91 -5.82 -6.05 -15.84
N SER A 92 -6.36 -7.24 -16.16
CA SER A 92 -7.61 -7.72 -15.57
C SER A 92 -7.44 -7.98 -14.07
N PHE A 93 -6.29 -8.56 -13.71
CA PHE A 93 -5.90 -8.83 -12.34
C PHE A 93 -5.57 -7.54 -11.59
N LYS A 94 -4.90 -6.57 -12.24
CA LYS A 94 -4.67 -5.22 -11.69
C LYS A 94 -5.98 -4.51 -11.37
N MET A 95 -6.95 -4.54 -12.27
CA MET A 95 -8.27 -3.97 -12.02
C MET A 95 -9.03 -4.65 -10.87
N SER A 96 -8.81 -5.94 -10.64
CA SER A 96 -9.35 -6.67 -9.49
C SER A 96 -8.65 -6.27 -8.19
N PHE A 97 -7.32 -6.11 -8.24
CA PHE A 97 -6.49 -5.63 -7.14
C PHE A 97 -6.91 -4.24 -6.67
N ASP A 98 -7.02 -3.27 -7.58
CA ASP A 98 -7.36 -1.88 -7.26
C ASP A 98 -8.75 -1.74 -6.62
N ARG A 99 -9.64 -2.71 -6.86
CA ARG A 99 -11.01 -2.74 -6.33
C ARG A 99 -11.17 -3.50 -5.02
N LYS A 100 -10.16 -4.23 -4.56
CA LYS A 100 -10.24 -5.13 -3.40
C LYS A 100 -9.22 -4.75 -2.34
N ARG A 101 -9.53 -4.99 -1.06
CA ARG A 101 -8.53 -4.90 0.01
C ARG A 101 -7.44 -5.96 -0.23
N LEU A 102 -6.18 -5.61 0.02
CA LEU A 102 -5.00 -6.45 -0.23
C LEU A 102 -5.15 -7.90 0.28
N ILE A 103 -5.67 -8.06 1.51
CA ILE A 103 -5.90 -9.37 2.15
C ILE A 103 -6.92 -10.20 1.35
N GLN A 104 -8.00 -9.57 0.88
CA GLN A 104 -9.06 -10.24 0.14
C GLN A 104 -8.61 -10.61 -1.27
N PHE A 105 -7.79 -9.77 -1.89
CA PHE A 105 -7.14 -10.08 -3.16
C PHE A 105 -6.18 -11.27 -3.01
N GLY A 106 -5.30 -11.27 -1.99
CA GLY A 106 -4.35 -12.36 -1.75
C GLY A 106 -5.02 -13.72 -1.57
N TYR A 107 -6.17 -13.77 -0.87
CA TYR A 107 -6.95 -15.00 -0.71
C TYR A 107 -7.52 -15.53 -2.04
N GLN A 108 -8.02 -14.63 -2.89
CA GLN A 108 -8.56 -14.97 -4.21
C GLN A 108 -7.47 -15.43 -5.17
N TYR A 109 -6.30 -14.81 -5.14
CA TYR A 109 -5.15 -15.25 -5.94
C TYR A 109 -4.68 -16.65 -5.55
N LYS A 110 -4.56 -16.92 -4.24
CA LYS A 110 -4.20 -18.24 -3.72
C LYS A 110 -5.16 -19.34 -4.18
N THR A 111 -6.47 -19.06 -4.16
CA THR A 111 -7.50 -20.01 -4.62
C THR A 111 -7.48 -20.18 -6.14
N HIS A 112 -7.21 -19.12 -6.91
CA HIS A 112 -7.07 -19.19 -8.36
C HIS A 112 -5.90 -20.08 -8.78
N ILE A 113 -4.71 -19.92 -8.18
CA ILE A 113 -3.54 -20.78 -8.49
C ILE A 113 -3.81 -22.25 -8.15
N GLN A 114 -4.53 -22.52 -7.05
CA GLN A 114 -4.88 -23.89 -6.66
C GLN A 114 -5.85 -24.56 -7.62
N LEU A 115 -6.78 -23.81 -8.21
CA LEU A 115 -7.80 -24.33 -9.12
C LEU A 115 -7.34 -24.36 -10.58
N PHE A 116 -6.46 -23.45 -10.97
CA PHE A 116 -5.93 -23.31 -12.32
C PHE A 116 -4.42 -23.10 -12.27
N PRO A 117 -3.64 -24.18 -12.04
CA PRO A 117 -2.19 -24.09 -12.04
C PRO A 117 -1.69 -23.66 -13.44
N PRO A 118 -0.64 -22.83 -13.53
CA PRO A 118 -0.03 -22.47 -14.80
C PRO A 118 0.37 -23.74 -15.57
N GLN A 119 -0.05 -23.85 -16.83
CA GLN A 119 0.39 -24.95 -17.69
C GLN A 119 1.75 -24.58 -18.27
N HIS A 120 2.75 -25.44 -18.01
CA HIS A 120 4.12 -25.33 -18.52
C HIS A 120 4.21 -25.65 -20.02
#